data_AF-A0A7W6DYC8-F1
#
_entry.id   AF-A0A7W6DYC8-F1
#
_cell.length_a   1.000
_cell.length_b   1.000
_cell.length_c   1.000
_cell.angle_alpha   90.00
_cell.angle_beta   90.00
_cell.angle_gamma   90.00
#
_symmetry.space_group_name_H-M   'P 1'
#
loop_
_entity.id
_entity.type
_entity.pdbx_description
1 polymer ?
#
loop_
_entity_poly.entity_id
_entity_poly.type
_entity_poly.pdbx_seq_one_letter_code
_entity_poly.pdbx_strand_id
1 'polypeptide(L)'
;MRITRYPGLSAFTLSALLALAVMLWNYVADVGIAGTGGAALALFGTFALTAAGILLVMTRLPGWARVTFKVLIALGLIGTSLAAFFLHAWIVLALLIVATVAFVISLIL
;
A
#
# COMPACT_ATOMS: atom_id res chain seq x y z
N MET A 1 -17.44 2.49 -14.16
CA MET A 1 -15.97 2.61 -14.31
C MET A 1 -15.55 4.07 -14.10
N ARG A 2 -14.92 4.41 -12.96
CA ARG A 2 -14.40 5.76 -12.62
C ARG A 2 -12.87 5.87 -12.66
N ILE A 3 -12.19 4.81 -13.07
CA ILE A 3 -10.74 4.65 -13.02
C ILE A 3 -10.02 5.74 -13.84
N THR A 4 -10.65 6.28 -14.87
CA THR A 4 -10.08 7.31 -15.76
C THR A 4 -10.03 8.72 -15.18
N ARG A 5 -10.72 9.03 -14.07
CA ARG A 5 -10.72 10.39 -13.49
C ARG A 5 -9.62 10.66 -12.45
N TYR A 6 -8.94 9.63 -11.92
CA TYR A 6 -7.89 9.79 -10.88
C TYR A 6 -6.70 8.83 -11.12
N PRO A 7 -5.86 9.11 -12.13
CA PRO A 7 -4.81 8.18 -12.57
C PRO A 7 -3.76 7.89 -11.48
N GLY A 8 -3.44 8.85 -10.61
CA GLY A 8 -2.48 8.64 -9.51
C GLY A 8 -3.00 7.67 -8.44
N LEU A 9 -4.29 7.76 -8.11
CA LEU A 9 -4.93 6.91 -7.10
C LEU A 9 -5.10 5.47 -7.58
N SER A 10 -5.42 5.27 -8.86
CA SER A 10 -5.49 3.93 -9.45
C SER A 10 -4.11 3.29 -9.54
N ALA A 11 -3.08 4.05 -9.92
CA ALA A 11 -1.70 3.58 -9.92
C ALA A 11 -1.22 3.20 -8.50
N PHE A 12 -1.52 4.01 -7.48
CA PHE A 12 -1.24 3.67 -6.07
C PHE A 12 -1.90 2.34 -5.69
N THR A 13 -3.19 2.20 -6.00
CA THR A 13 -3.97 1.01 -5.63
C THR A 13 -3.42 -0.25 -6.28
N LEU A 14 -3.06 -0.20 -7.57
CA LEU A 14 -2.45 -1.34 -8.28
C LEU A 14 -1.09 -1.71 -7.68
N SER A 15 -0.27 -0.70 -7.35
CA SER A 15 1.04 -0.90 -6.74
C SER A 15 0.94 -1.56 -5.36
N ALA A 16 0.00 -1.08 -4.53
CA ALA A 16 -0.27 -1.63 -3.21
C ALA A 16 -0.78 -3.08 -3.30
N LEU A 17 -1.62 -3.38 -4.29
CA LEU A 17 -2.19 -4.72 -4.51
C LEU A 17 -1.10 -5.71 -4.97
N LEU A 18 -0.17 -5.28 -5.81
CA LEU A 18 1.02 -6.06 -6.17
C LEU A 18 1.94 -6.28 -4.96
N ALA A 19 2.18 -5.25 -4.16
CA ALA A 19 2.98 -5.36 -2.93
C ALA A 19 2.37 -6.38 -1.97
N LEU A 20 1.05 -6.38 -1.82
CA LEU A 20 0.33 -7.38 -1.03
C LEU A 20 0.49 -8.79 -1.60
N ALA A 21 0.34 -8.98 -2.92
CA ALA A 21 0.48 -10.28 -3.54
C ALA A 21 1.89 -10.87 -3.33
N VAL A 22 2.93 -10.04 -3.49
CA VAL A 22 4.32 -10.44 -3.24
C VAL A 22 4.55 -10.72 -1.76
N MET A 23 3.99 -9.92 -0.85
CA MET A 23 4.12 -10.15 0.58
C MET A 23 3.43 -11.44 1.03
N LEU A 24 2.26 -11.74 0.46
CA LEU A 24 1.52 -12.98 0.70
C LEU A 24 2.33 -14.19 0.20
N TRP A 25 2.94 -14.07 -0.99
CA TRP A 25 3.84 -15.10 -1.52
C TRP A 25 5.05 -15.32 -0.60
N ASN A 26 5.72 -14.25 -0.17
CA ASN A 26 6.87 -14.36 0.75
C ASN A 26 6.49 -14.99 2.10
N TYR A 27 5.27 -14.77 2.56
CA TYR A 27 4.76 -15.35 3.81
C TYR A 27 4.42 -16.84 3.68
N VAL A 28 3.84 -17.26 2.54
CA VAL A 28 3.41 -18.66 2.33
C VAL A 28 4.54 -19.55 1.81
N ALA A 29 5.40 -19.02 0.93
CA ALA A 29 6.51 -19.76 0.32
C ALA A 29 7.73 -19.93 1.26
N ASP A 30 7.61 -19.47 2.51
CA ASP A 30 8.62 -19.58 3.57
C ASP A 30 10.04 -19.15 3.13
N VAL A 31 10.12 -18.00 2.46
CA VAL A 31 11.38 -17.46 1.93
C VAL A 31 12.27 -16.84 3.04
N GLY A 32 12.23 -17.42 4.25
CA GLY A 32 13.07 -17.03 5.39
C GLY A 32 12.45 -15.99 6.35
N ILE A 33 11.19 -15.62 6.16
CA ILE A 33 10.50 -14.58 6.96
C ILE A 33 9.10 -15.00 7.44
N ALA A 34 8.64 -16.21 7.09
CA ALA A 34 7.32 -16.69 7.50
C ALA A 34 7.25 -16.89 9.02
N GLY A 35 6.08 -16.63 9.60
CA GLY A 35 5.84 -16.78 11.03
C GLY A 35 6.44 -15.70 11.93
N THR A 36 7.16 -14.71 11.38
CA THR A 36 7.68 -13.59 12.17
C THR A 36 6.60 -12.53 12.43
N GLY A 37 6.59 -11.93 13.63
CA GLY A 37 5.65 -10.86 13.96
C GLY A 37 5.79 -9.65 13.02
N GLY A 38 7.00 -9.38 12.53
CA GLY A 38 7.26 -8.33 11.54
C GLY A 38 6.64 -8.62 10.17
N ALA A 39 6.66 -9.88 9.70
CA ALA A 39 6.03 -10.27 8.44
C ALA A 39 4.50 -10.10 8.50
N ALA A 40 3.89 -10.52 9.60
CA ALA A 40 2.45 -10.35 9.81
C ALA A 40 2.05 -8.87 9.82
N LEU A 41 2.87 -8.01 10.44
CA LEU A 41 2.61 -6.57 10.51
C LEU A 41 2.77 -5.87 9.16
N ALA A 42 3.79 -6.25 8.37
CA ALA A 42 3.97 -5.77 7.00
C ALA A 42 2.85 -6.24 6.05
N LEU A 43 2.39 -7.48 6.22
CA LEU A 43 1.27 -8.04 5.45
C LEU A 43 -0.05 -7.34 5.79
N PHE A 44 -0.29 -7.06 7.07
CA PHE A 44 -1.42 -6.23 7.50
C PHE A 44 -1.33 -4.80 6.95
N GLY A 45 -0.14 -4.19 6.98
CA GLY A 45 0.10 -2.83 6.45
C GLY A 45 -0.18 -2.73 4.95
N THR A 46 0.36 -3.65 4.15
CA THR A 46 0.09 -3.72 2.70
C THR A 46 -1.40 -3.98 2.41
N PHE A 47 -2.08 -4.78 3.24
CA PHE A 47 -3.53 -5.00 3.11
C PHE A 47 -4.32 -3.74 3.42
N ALA A 48 -4.02 -3.05 4.52
CA ALA A 48 -4.68 -1.80 4.89
C ALA A 48 -4.49 -0.71 3.83
N LEU A 49 -3.28 -0.60 3.25
CA LEU A 49 -2.98 0.33 2.15
C LEU A 49 -3.80 0.01 0.90
N THR A 50 -3.89 -1.27 0.54
CA THR A 50 -4.68 -1.72 -0.61
C THR A 50 -6.17 -1.42 -0.40
N ALA A 51 -6.72 -1.76 0.77
CA ALA A 51 -8.11 -1.50 1.12
C ALA A 51 -8.42 0.01 1.12
N ALA A 52 -7.54 0.83 1.68
CA ALA A 52 -7.69 2.28 1.68
C ALA A 52 -7.66 2.88 0.26
N GLY A 53 -6.78 2.38 -0.61
CA GLY A 53 -6.74 2.76 -2.03
C GLY A 53 -8.03 2.43 -2.76
N ILE A 54 -8.51 1.19 -2.61
CA ILE A 54 -9.78 0.72 -3.21
C ILE A 54 -10.95 1.59 -2.72
N LEU A 55 -11.04 1.84 -1.41
CA LEU A 55 -12.12 2.64 -0.84
C LEU A 55 -12.11 4.07 -1.36
N LEU A 56 -10.94 4.71 -1.48
CA LEU A 56 -10.80 6.05 -2.05
C LEU A 56 -11.17 6.12 -3.53
N VAL A 57 -10.96 5.04 -4.29
CA VAL A 57 -11.31 4.98 -5.71
C VAL A 57 -12.81 4.72 -5.91
N MET A 58 -13.41 3.84 -5.10
CA MET A 58 -14.79 3.38 -5.27
C MET A 58 -15.81 4.31 -4.62
N THR A 59 -15.47 4.96 -3.51
CA THR A 59 -16.44 5.70 -2.68
C THR A 59 -16.26 7.21 -2.80
N ARG A 60 -17.37 7.97 -2.92
CA ARG A 60 -17.35 9.43 -2.75
C ARG A 60 -17.38 9.74 -1.27
N LEU A 61 -16.19 9.84 -0.68
CA LEU A 61 -16.04 10.28 0.71
C LEU A 61 -16.18 11.80 0.81
N PRO A 62 -16.81 12.32 1.89
CA PRO A 62 -16.79 13.75 2.19
C PRO A 62 -15.34 14.24 2.40
N GLY A 63 -15.08 15.51 2.14
CA GLY A 63 -13.73 16.07 2.05
C GLY A 63 -12.83 15.76 3.27
N TRP A 64 -13.39 15.86 4.48
CA TRP A 64 -12.68 15.55 5.73
C TRP A 64 -12.24 14.09 5.81
N ALA A 65 -13.13 13.14 5.50
CA ALA A 65 -12.81 11.71 5.53
C ALA A 65 -11.74 11.35 4.48
N ARG A 66 -11.78 12.00 3.31
CA ARG A 66 -10.77 11.80 2.26
C ARG A 66 -9.38 12.24 2.72
N VAL A 67 -9.28 13.36 3.44
CA VAL A 67 -8.01 13.83 4.01
C VAL A 67 -7.49 12.85 5.06
N THR A 68 -8.36 12.38 5.96
CA THR A 68 -7.98 11.37 6.97
C THR A 68 -7.43 10.11 6.32
N PHE A 69 -8.09 9.57 5.30
CA PHE A 69 -7.59 8.39 4.58
C PHE A 69 -6.24 8.64 3.89
N LYS A 70 -6.03 9.83 3.32
CA LYS A 70 -4.72 10.20 2.75
C LYS A 70 -3.62 10.24 3.81
N VAL A 71 -3.90 10.80 4.99
CA VAL A 71 -2.94 10.82 6.11
C VAL A 71 -2.65 9.40 6.60
N LEU A 72 -3.67 8.56 6.73
CA LEU A 72 -3.52 7.14 7.09
C LEU A 72 -2.70 6.37 6.05
N ILE A 73 -2.89 6.63 4.75
CA ILE A 73 -2.07 6.03 3.69
C ILE A 73 -0.61 6.48 3.81
N ALA A 74 -0.35 7.76 4.07
CA ALA A 74 1.01 8.26 4.24
C ALA A 74 1.71 7.61 5.44
N LEU A 75 1.04 7.55 6.61
CA LEU A 75 1.53 6.85 7.79
C LEU A 75 1.73 5.35 7.52
N GLY A 76 0.77 4.71 6.85
CA GLY A 76 0.83 3.31 6.48
C GLY A 76 2.00 3.00 5.52
N LEU A 77 2.27 3.86 4.54
CA LEU A 77 3.39 3.70 3.62
C LEU A 77 4.73 3.74 4.37
N ILE A 78 4.90 4.68 5.29
CA ILE A 78 6.12 4.80 6.10
C ILE A 78 6.30 3.55 6.97
N GLY A 79 5.27 3.17 7.73
CA GLY A 79 5.34 2.02 8.63
C GLY A 79 5.56 0.70 7.88
N THR A 80 4.86 0.49 6.77
CA THR A 80 4.98 -0.73 5.96
C THR A 80 6.33 -0.79 5.25
N SER A 81 6.87 0.35 4.80
CA SER A 81 8.20 0.39 4.16
C SER A 81 9.31 0.11 5.17
N LEU A 82 9.22 0.65 6.39
CA LEU A 82 10.15 0.33 7.47
C LEU A 82 10.09 -1.17 7.81
N ALA A 83 8.89 -1.74 7.92
CA ALA A 83 8.74 -3.18 8.16
C ALA A 83 9.36 -4.00 7.02
N ALA A 84 9.08 -3.66 5.76
CA ALA A 84 9.68 -4.33 4.60
C ALA A 84 11.21 -4.24 4.59
N PHE A 85 11.78 -3.11 5.02
CA PHE A 85 13.23 -2.93 5.15
C PHE A 85 13.84 -3.86 6.19
N PHE A 86 13.25 -3.96 7.39
CA PHE A 86 13.74 -4.88 8.43
C PHE A 86 13.66 -6.35 7.98
N LEU A 87 12.66 -6.70 7.17
CA LEU A 87 12.50 -8.04 6.60
C LEU A 87 13.38 -8.33 5.38
N HIS A 88 14.20 -7.37 4.94
CA HIS A 88 15.00 -7.48 3.71
C HIS A 88 14.14 -7.85 2.48
N ALA A 89 12.86 -7.45 2.48
CA ALA A 89 11.91 -7.73 1.41
C ALA A 89 12.05 -6.69 0.28
N TRP A 90 13.19 -6.71 -0.43
CA TRP A 90 13.57 -5.70 -1.42
C TRP A 90 12.52 -5.45 -2.51
N ILE A 91 11.86 -6.52 -2.99
CA ILE A 91 10.81 -6.43 -4.01
C ILE A 91 9.58 -5.68 -3.47
N VAL A 92 9.17 -5.99 -2.24
CA VAL A 92 8.03 -5.33 -1.57
C VAL A 92 8.36 -3.87 -1.31
N LEU A 93 9.59 -3.58 -0.87
CA LEU A 93 10.07 -2.22 -0.65
C LEU A 93 10.07 -1.41 -1.96
N ALA A 94 10.55 -1.98 -3.07
CA ALA A 94 10.50 -1.32 -4.38
C ALA A 94 9.05 -1.00 -4.81
N LEU A 95 8.11 -1.95 -4.62
CA LEU A 95 6.69 -1.72 -4.92
C LEU A 95 6.07 -0.64 -4.03
N LEU A 96 6.45 -0.55 -2.76
CA LEU A 96 6.00 0.51 -1.85
C LEU A 96 6.58 1.88 -2.23
N ILE A 97 7.80 1.95 -2.76
CA ILE A 97 8.34 3.19 -3.33
C ILE A 97 7.50 3.63 -4.52
N VAL A 98 7.19 2.72 -5.46
CA VAL A 98 6.33 3.03 -6.61
C VAL A 98 4.94 3.48 -6.15
N ALA A 99 4.36 2.81 -5.16
CA ALA A 99 3.09 3.21 -4.55
C ALA A 99 3.19 4.62 -3.94
N THR A 100 4.28 4.94 -3.26
CA THR A 100 4.51 6.27 -2.68
C THR A 100 4.56 7.35 -3.76
N VAL A 101 5.28 7.13 -4.85
CA VAL A 101 5.34 8.08 -5.97
C VAL A 101 3.95 8.28 -6.58
N ALA A 102 3.20 7.19 -6.82
CA ALA A 102 1.85 7.28 -7.33
C ALA A 102 0.90 8.03 -6.38
N PHE A 103 1.05 7.83 -5.08
CA PHE A 103 0.29 8.56 -4.06
C PHE A 103 0.60 10.06 -4.07
N VAL A 104 1.88 10.45 -4.17
CA VAL A 104 2.29 11.85 -4.28
C VAL A 104 1.71 12.50 -5.54
N ILE A 105 1.75 11.80 -6.67
CA ILE A 105 1.12 12.26 -7.92
C ILE A 105 -0.39 12.49 -7.72
N SER A 106 -1.07 11.62 -6.96
CA SER A 106 -2.49 11.76 -6.63
C SER A 106 -2.84 12.90 -5.66
N LEU A 107 -1.83 13.49 -5.02
CA LEU A 107 -1.99 14.68 -4.18
C LEU A 107 -1.89 15.97 -5.00
N ILE A 108 -1.13 15.95 -6.09
CA ILE A 108 -0.85 17.10 -6.94
C ILE A 108 -1.92 17.28 -8.03
N LEU A 109 -2.43 16.16 -8.59
CA LEU A 109 -3.48 16.11 -9.63
C LEU A 109 -4.89 15.93 -9.04
#